data_AF-A0A2E9M3F0-F1
#
_entry.id   AF-A0A2E9M3F0-F1
#
_cell.length_a   1.000
_cell.length_b   1.000
_cell.length_c   1.000
_cell.angle_alpha   90.00
_cell.angle_beta   90.00
_cell.angle_gamma   90.00
#
_symmetry.space_group_name_H-M   'P 1'
#
loop_
_entity.id
_entity.type
_entity.pdbx_description
1 polymer ?
#
loop_
_entity_poly.entity_id
_entity_poly.type
_entity_poly.pdbx_seq_one_letter_code
_entity_poly.pdbx_strand_id
1 'polypeptide(L)'
;MDVDVEEQNLSSHQPPSMFIGGPAKAENTLSGTINQNYESKNIAVWGNNDIAESSTTAPWVWFLIGLILIPLILSIISSILFAITDSGLFTEISSSNVANGDNVTIDEQTFEVYIFTMPSNFDDQYATTSSYWDLNIESYTYSNFSWWAYISGYNDVSQETVLDDSGISWYESDSHGDMQWETDSDNPNVYIRINENNVFVAVGDNFPPPTFAMYYWEGASNNTLPFLACLIWPITIIGGAIWGIRTDRKPLAYGILTWGIVAMLAVFLFTFLWFVG
;
A
#
# COMPACT_ATOMS: atom_id res chain seq x y z
N MET A 1 38.31 -54.99 -57.64
CA MET A 1 38.87 -53.83 -56.94
C MET A 1 37.75 -53.28 -56.08
N ASP A 2 37.87 -53.57 -54.79
CA ASP A 2 37.86 -52.60 -53.69
C ASP A 2 36.59 -51.74 -53.51
N VAL A 3 35.79 -51.77 -52.42
CA VAL A 3 35.95 -52.01 -50.95
C VAL A 3 35.69 -50.70 -50.19
N ASP A 4 34.59 -50.69 -49.42
CA ASP A 4 34.30 -49.90 -48.19
C ASP A 4 34.30 -48.35 -48.32
N VAL A 5 33.92 -47.46 -47.37
CA VAL A 5 33.34 -47.43 -45.98
C VAL A 5 32.78 -45.98 -45.77
N GLU A 6 31.81 -45.57 -44.93
CA GLU A 6 30.71 -46.18 -44.14
C GLU A 6 29.70 -45.06 -43.69
N GLU A 7 28.49 -45.42 -43.22
CA GLU A 7 27.61 -44.65 -42.28
C GLU A 7 27.07 -43.22 -42.65
N GLN A 8 26.01 -42.63 -42.07
CA GLN A 8 25.08 -42.98 -40.97
C GLN A 8 23.71 -42.22 -41.09
N ASN A 9 22.58 -42.81 -40.60
CA ASN A 9 21.36 -42.18 -39.98
C ASN A 9 20.57 -41.04 -40.70
N LEU A 10 19.24 -40.82 -40.52
CA LEU A 10 18.18 -41.48 -39.74
C LEU A 10 16.74 -41.19 -40.30
N SER A 11 15.83 -42.15 -40.14
CA SER A 11 14.35 -42.05 -40.00
C SER A 11 13.46 -41.17 -40.91
N SER A 12 12.48 -41.82 -41.54
CA SER A 12 11.07 -41.38 -41.48
C SER A 12 10.14 -42.59 -41.48
N HIS A 13 9.17 -42.64 -40.56
CA HIS A 13 8.19 -43.72 -40.43
C HIS A 13 6.78 -43.12 -40.23
N GLN A 14 5.93 -43.27 -41.24
CA GLN A 14 4.50 -43.00 -41.14
C GLN A 14 3.74 -44.33 -41.24
N PRO A 15 3.03 -44.78 -40.20
CA PRO A 15 2.24 -46.02 -40.27
C PRO A 15 1.04 -45.84 -41.22
N PRO A 16 0.70 -46.85 -42.03
CA PRO A 16 -0.41 -46.76 -42.97
C PRO A 16 -1.78 -46.80 -42.25
N SER A 17 -2.73 -46.01 -42.74
CA SER A 17 -4.11 -46.02 -42.25
C SER A 17 -4.86 -47.28 -42.69
N MET A 18 -5.42 -48.04 -41.75
CA MET A 18 -6.26 -49.21 -42.04
C MET A 18 -7.74 -48.83 -42.05
N PHE A 19 -8.44 -49.12 -43.15
CA PHE A 19 -9.89 -48.91 -43.29
C PHE A 19 -10.65 -50.20 -42.98
N ILE A 20 -11.52 -50.17 -41.96
CA ILE A 20 -12.39 -51.31 -41.61
C ILE A 20 -13.81 -51.03 -42.09
N GLY A 21 -14.08 -51.36 -43.36
CA GLY A 21 -15.42 -51.40 -43.94
C GLY A 21 -15.86 -52.85 -44.15
N GLY A 22 -16.86 -53.30 -43.40
CA GLY A 22 -17.46 -54.62 -43.59
C GLY A 22 -18.54 -54.62 -44.67
N PRO A 23 -18.69 -55.69 -45.47
CA PRO A 23 -19.84 -55.85 -46.36
C PRO A 23 -21.12 -56.06 -45.53
N ALA A 24 -22.25 -55.57 -46.03
CA ALA A 24 -23.54 -55.77 -45.36
C ALA A 24 -23.92 -57.26 -45.35
N LYS A 25 -24.42 -57.74 -44.19
CA LYS A 25 -24.78 -59.14 -43.87
C LYS A 25 -23.61 -60.11 -43.62
N ALA A 26 -22.87 -59.84 -42.56
CA ALA A 26 -22.40 -60.89 -41.65
C ALA A 26 -22.81 -60.50 -40.21
N GLU A 27 -23.07 -61.48 -39.35
CA GLU A 27 -23.24 -61.21 -37.92
C GLU A 27 -21.86 -60.95 -37.30
N ASN A 28 -21.70 -59.81 -36.62
CA ASN A 28 -20.43 -59.41 -36.00
C ASN A 28 -20.21 -60.16 -34.67
N THR A 29 -20.09 -61.49 -34.76
CA THR A 29 -19.88 -62.38 -33.62
C THR A 29 -18.44 -62.27 -33.13
N LEU A 30 -18.22 -61.52 -32.05
CA LEU A 30 -16.90 -61.30 -31.46
C LEU A 30 -16.38 -62.58 -30.76
N SER A 31 -15.74 -63.47 -31.52
CA SER A 31 -15.18 -64.71 -30.98
C SER A 31 -13.81 -64.48 -30.33
N GLY A 32 -13.69 -64.81 -29.04
CA GLY A 32 -12.41 -64.84 -28.34
C GLY A 32 -12.42 -65.89 -27.22
N THR A 33 -11.31 -66.62 -27.05
CA THR A 33 -11.20 -67.66 -26.03
C THR A 33 -11.02 -67.05 -24.65
N ILE A 34 -12.00 -67.23 -23.75
CA ILE A 34 -11.87 -66.80 -22.35
C ILE A 34 -10.90 -67.76 -21.65
N ASN A 35 -9.67 -67.31 -21.41
CA ASN A 35 -8.70 -68.08 -20.63
C ASN A 35 -9.01 -67.93 -19.13
N GLN A 36 -9.76 -68.89 -18.56
CA GLN A 36 -10.17 -68.88 -17.15
C GLN A 36 -9.01 -69.28 -16.21
N ASN A 37 -7.98 -68.45 -16.12
CA ASN A 37 -7.00 -68.52 -15.04
C ASN A 37 -7.66 -68.12 -13.73
N TYR A 38 -8.04 -69.12 -12.92
CA TYR A 38 -8.55 -68.97 -11.55
C TYR A 38 -7.43 -68.59 -10.55
N GLU A 39 -6.63 -67.56 -10.85
CA GLU A 39 -5.67 -66.99 -9.91
C GLU A 39 -5.48 -65.48 -10.14
N SER A 40 -5.62 -64.68 -9.08
CA SER A 40 -5.72 -63.23 -9.16
C SER A 40 -4.35 -62.54 -9.30
N LYS A 41 -3.89 -62.35 -10.53
CA LYS A 41 -2.75 -61.46 -10.85
C LYS A 41 -3.09 -60.55 -12.04
N ASN A 42 -2.88 -59.25 -11.86
CA ASN A 42 -3.06 -58.26 -12.93
C ASN A 42 -2.05 -58.50 -14.05
N ILE A 43 -2.54 -58.89 -15.23
CA ILE A 43 -1.74 -58.92 -16.46
C ILE A 43 -2.02 -57.62 -17.21
N ALA A 44 -1.16 -56.62 -17.03
CA ALA A 44 -1.21 -55.38 -17.80
C ALA A 44 -0.68 -55.65 -19.22
N VAL A 45 -1.51 -55.39 -20.24
CA VAL A 45 -1.19 -55.70 -21.65
C VAL A 45 -0.89 -54.43 -22.48
N TRP A 46 -1.19 -53.23 -21.96
CA TRP A 46 -1.02 -51.97 -22.69
C TRP A 46 -0.43 -50.85 -21.83
N GLY A 47 0.69 -50.29 -22.28
CA GLY A 47 1.18 -48.96 -21.93
C GLY A 47 1.62 -48.75 -20.48
N ASN A 48 2.91 -48.96 -20.19
CA ASN A 48 3.53 -48.47 -18.95
C ASN A 48 3.77 -46.96 -19.04
N ASN A 49 2.67 -46.20 -19.03
CA ASN A 49 2.69 -44.74 -18.94
C ASN A 49 2.79 -44.32 -17.47
N ASP A 50 4.01 -44.26 -16.94
CA ASP A 50 4.32 -43.56 -15.69
C ASP A 50 4.17 -42.04 -15.88
N ILE A 51 2.94 -41.60 -16.13
CA ILE A 51 2.52 -40.23 -15.93
C ILE A 51 2.55 -40.04 -14.41
N ALA A 52 3.67 -39.51 -13.91
CA ALA A 52 3.76 -39.05 -12.53
C ALA A 52 2.54 -38.18 -12.24
N GLU A 53 1.79 -38.50 -11.18
CA GLU A 53 0.54 -37.82 -10.86
C GLU A 53 0.82 -36.32 -10.61
N SER A 54 0.65 -35.50 -11.64
CA SER A 54 0.60 -34.05 -11.49
C SER A 54 -0.55 -33.77 -10.55
N SER A 55 -0.24 -33.28 -9.34
CA SER A 55 -1.19 -33.15 -8.23
C SER A 55 -2.21 -32.04 -8.52
N THR A 56 -3.20 -32.37 -9.36
CA THR A 56 -4.23 -31.46 -9.84
C THR A 56 -5.10 -31.04 -8.67
N THR A 57 -4.81 -29.84 -8.16
CA THR A 57 -5.49 -29.23 -7.02
C THR A 57 -7.00 -29.29 -7.21
N ALA A 58 -7.69 -29.98 -6.29
CA ALA A 58 -9.07 -30.43 -6.50
C ALA A 58 -10.03 -29.25 -6.78
N PRO A 59 -11.09 -29.44 -7.60
CA PRO A 59 -11.99 -28.35 -8.00
C PRO A 59 -12.59 -27.52 -6.86
N TRP A 60 -12.90 -28.16 -5.72
CA TRP A 60 -13.43 -27.48 -4.54
C TRP A 60 -12.42 -26.55 -3.87
N VAL A 61 -11.12 -26.86 -3.93
CA VAL A 61 -10.05 -26.01 -3.39
C VAL A 61 -9.95 -24.72 -4.21
N TRP A 62 -10.01 -24.82 -5.54
CA TRP A 62 -10.08 -23.64 -6.42
C TRP A 62 -11.30 -22.78 -6.14
N PHE A 63 -12.47 -23.40 -5.90
CA PHE A 63 -13.69 -22.68 -5.52
C PHE A 63 -13.53 -21.95 -4.17
N LEU A 64 -12.97 -22.58 -3.14
CA LEU A 64 -12.74 -21.92 -1.83
C LEU A 64 -11.67 -20.83 -1.89
N ILE A 65 -10.63 -20.99 -2.72
CA ILE A 65 -9.67 -19.90 -2.98
C ILE A 65 -10.39 -18.68 -3.55
N GLY A 66 -11.31 -18.89 -4.50
CA GLY A 66 -12.13 -17.84 -5.08
C GLY A 66 -13.12 -17.21 -4.10
N LEU A 67 -13.80 -18.04 -3.31
CA LEU A 67 -14.90 -17.64 -2.41
C LEU A 67 -14.43 -17.01 -1.10
N ILE A 68 -13.25 -17.40 -0.58
CA ILE A 68 -12.81 -17.05 0.78
C ILE A 68 -11.42 -16.40 0.78
N LEU A 69 -10.42 -17.03 0.15
CA LEU A 69 -9.03 -16.58 0.27
C LEU A 69 -8.78 -15.26 -0.46
N ILE A 70 -9.29 -15.11 -1.69
CA ILE A 70 -9.18 -13.85 -2.45
C ILE A 70 -9.90 -12.70 -1.71
N PRO A 71 -11.17 -12.84 -1.27
CA PRO A 71 -11.84 -11.82 -0.45
C PRO A 71 -11.08 -11.43 0.82
N LEU A 72 -10.54 -12.41 1.56
CA LEU A 72 -9.78 -12.15 2.78
C LEU A 72 -8.53 -11.30 2.50
N ILE A 73 -7.80 -11.61 1.43
CA ILE A 73 -6.63 -10.84 0.99
C ILE A 73 -7.04 -9.43 0.53
N LEU A 74 -8.14 -9.30 -0.22
CA LEU A 74 -8.67 -7.99 -0.63
C LEU A 74 -9.11 -7.14 0.56
N SER A 75 -9.76 -7.72 1.57
CA SER A 75 -10.08 -7.04 2.83
C SER A 75 -8.83 -6.50 3.50
N ILE A 76 -7.80 -7.33 3.67
CA ILE A 76 -6.54 -6.93 4.32
C ILE A 76 -5.87 -5.77 3.56
N ILE A 77 -5.74 -5.87 2.24
CA ILE A 77 -5.16 -4.80 1.40
C ILE A 77 -5.97 -3.52 1.50
N SER A 78 -7.31 -3.61 1.46
CA SER A 78 -8.19 -2.44 1.53
C SER A 78 -8.13 -1.77 2.90
N SER A 79 -8.17 -2.55 3.99
CA SER A 79 -8.02 -2.03 5.35
C SER A 79 -6.67 -1.35 5.57
N ILE A 80 -5.58 -1.85 4.94
CA ILE A 80 -4.27 -1.19 4.98
C ILE A 80 -4.32 0.15 4.22
N LEU A 81 -4.93 0.21 3.03
CA LEU A 81 -5.08 1.46 2.26
C LEU A 81 -5.94 2.51 2.99
N PHE A 82 -7.02 2.08 3.67
CA PHE A 82 -7.81 2.96 4.52
C PHE A 82 -7.02 3.41 5.76
N ALA A 83 -6.31 2.51 6.44
CA ALA A 83 -5.49 2.88 7.60
C ALA A 83 -4.38 3.89 7.24
N ILE A 84 -3.73 3.73 6.08
CA ILE A 84 -2.73 4.69 5.57
C ILE A 84 -3.36 6.05 5.20
N THR A 85 -4.64 6.07 4.83
CA THR A 85 -5.40 7.32 4.59
C THR A 85 -5.69 8.04 5.91
N ASP A 86 -6.06 7.28 6.95
CA ASP A 86 -6.49 7.79 8.26
C ASP A 86 -5.31 8.18 9.16
N SER A 87 -4.15 7.53 9.00
CA SER A 87 -3.00 7.65 9.91
C SER A 87 -2.08 8.86 9.69
N GLY A 88 -2.54 9.90 8.98
CA GLY A 88 -1.78 11.15 8.77
C GLY A 88 -0.44 11.02 8.02
N LEU A 89 -0.11 9.85 7.46
CA LEU A 89 1.25 9.48 7.05
C LEU A 89 1.78 10.23 5.80
N PHE A 90 0.90 10.97 5.11
CA PHE A 90 1.22 11.84 3.98
C PHE A 90 0.83 13.31 4.25
N THR A 91 0.70 13.67 5.53
CA THR A 91 0.23 14.98 6.01
C THR A 91 1.02 15.48 7.23
N GLU A 92 2.06 14.76 7.64
CA GLU A 92 2.93 15.13 8.76
C GLU A 92 4.41 14.96 8.33
N ILE A 93 5.26 15.92 8.69
CA ILE A 93 6.71 15.87 8.56
C ILE A 93 7.30 16.37 9.88
N SER A 94 8.07 15.53 10.57
CA SER A 94 8.63 15.86 11.89
C SER A 94 10.14 15.61 12.02
N SER A 95 10.77 16.29 12.98
CA SER A 95 12.19 16.16 13.31
C SER A 95 12.44 16.32 14.82
N SER A 96 13.28 15.45 15.37
CA SER A 96 13.87 15.55 16.72
C SER A 96 15.39 15.77 16.68
N ASN A 97 15.94 16.07 15.49
CA ASN A 97 17.36 16.34 15.30
C ASN A 97 17.62 17.84 15.44
N VAL A 98 17.77 18.29 16.69
CA VAL A 98 18.07 19.68 17.04
C VAL A 98 19.59 19.93 17.13
N ALA A 99 20.03 21.03 16.55
CA ALA A 99 21.37 21.60 16.72
C ALA A 99 21.27 23.02 17.29
N ASN A 100 22.33 23.51 17.93
CA ASN A 100 22.37 24.90 18.41
C ASN A 100 22.85 25.82 17.28
N GLY A 101 22.19 26.97 17.13
CA GLY A 101 22.65 28.10 16.32
C GLY A 101 23.42 29.13 17.13
N ASP A 102 23.78 30.24 16.48
CA ASP A 102 24.22 31.46 17.18
C ASP A 102 23.00 32.20 17.75
N ASN A 103 23.12 32.77 18.95
CA ASN A 103 22.04 33.53 19.59
C ASN A 103 21.63 34.77 18.77
N VAL A 104 20.35 35.14 18.86
CA VAL A 104 19.74 36.28 18.16
C VAL A 104 19.27 37.34 19.15
N THR A 105 19.23 38.61 18.74
CA THR A 105 18.62 39.71 19.51
C THR A 105 17.36 40.20 18.81
N ILE A 106 16.22 40.19 19.51
CA ILE A 106 14.92 40.67 19.06
C ILE A 106 14.39 41.62 20.13
N ASP A 107 13.97 42.84 19.76
CA ASP A 107 13.45 43.89 20.66
C ASP A 107 14.24 44.07 21.98
N GLU A 108 15.56 44.27 21.83
CA GLU A 108 16.56 44.42 22.92
C GLU A 108 16.76 43.18 23.82
N GLN A 109 16.01 42.09 23.63
CA GLN A 109 16.17 40.82 24.34
C GLN A 109 16.99 39.80 23.51
N THR A 110 17.89 39.07 24.16
CA THR A 110 18.63 37.95 23.53
C THR A 110 17.87 36.64 23.69
N PHE A 111 17.94 35.78 22.67
CA PHE A 111 17.32 34.45 22.64
C PHE A 111 18.34 33.39 22.19
N GLU A 112 18.27 32.19 22.78
CA GLU A 112 19.03 31.03 22.30
C GLU A 112 18.37 30.46 21.04
N VAL A 113 19.15 30.18 19.99
CA VAL A 113 18.63 29.64 18.72
C VAL A 113 18.86 28.15 18.61
N TYR A 114 17.80 27.44 18.27
CA TYR A 114 17.75 26.00 18.03
C TYR A 114 17.35 25.73 16.57
N ILE A 115 18.01 24.78 15.93
CA ILE A 115 17.86 24.49 14.49
C ILE A 115 17.43 23.04 14.33
N PHE A 116 16.22 22.83 13.83
CA PHE A 116 15.72 21.53 13.39
C PHE A 116 15.96 21.39 11.89
N THR A 117 16.82 20.45 11.49
CA THR A 117 16.87 20.01 10.10
C THR A 117 15.70 19.07 9.85
N MET A 118 14.79 19.48 8.98
CA MET A 118 13.61 18.73 8.56
C MET A 118 13.95 17.74 7.44
N PRO A 119 13.15 16.68 7.23
CA PRO A 119 13.21 15.83 6.04
C PRO A 119 13.21 16.65 4.73
N SER A 120 13.90 16.14 3.70
CA SER A 120 14.25 16.90 2.49
C SER A 120 13.09 17.40 1.61
N ASN A 121 11.87 16.99 1.93
CA ASN A 121 10.62 17.36 1.24
C ASN A 121 9.77 18.34 2.06
N PHE A 122 10.30 18.94 3.13
CA PHE A 122 9.60 19.95 3.92
C PHE A 122 9.45 21.26 3.14
N ASP A 123 10.52 21.74 2.52
CA ASP A 123 10.51 22.98 1.71
C ASP A 123 9.53 22.90 0.51
N ASP A 124 9.37 21.71 -0.08
CA ASP A 124 8.38 21.44 -1.14
C ASP A 124 6.92 21.51 -0.64
N GLN A 125 6.66 21.43 0.68
CA GLN A 125 5.32 21.35 1.29
C GLN A 125 4.98 22.52 2.22
N TYR A 126 5.97 23.27 2.71
CA TYR A 126 5.79 24.35 3.67
C TYR A 126 4.96 25.50 3.09
N ALA A 127 3.81 25.77 3.71
CA ALA A 127 2.80 26.75 3.29
C ALA A 127 2.27 26.60 1.83
N THR A 128 2.62 25.54 1.09
CA THR A 128 2.22 25.40 -0.33
C THR A 128 0.78 24.94 -0.54
N THR A 129 0.03 24.71 0.54
CA THR A 129 -1.32 24.11 0.53
C THR A 129 -2.42 25.16 0.74
N SER A 130 -3.55 24.98 0.04
CA SER A 130 -4.75 25.82 0.17
C SER A 130 -5.74 25.34 1.24
N SER A 131 -5.24 24.56 2.20
CA SER A 131 -5.93 23.94 3.32
C SER A 131 -5.19 24.32 4.61
N TYR A 132 -5.72 23.98 5.79
CA TYR A 132 -5.05 24.36 7.03
C TYR A 132 -3.69 23.65 7.17
N TRP A 133 -2.68 24.36 7.66
CA TRP A 133 -1.40 23.79 8.06
C TRP A 133 -0.90 24.44 9.36
N ASP A 134 -0.07 23.71 10.10
CA ASP A 134 0.71 24.26 11.22
C ASP A 134 2.12 23.66 11.33
N LEU A 135 2.99 24.40 12.01
CA LEU A 135 4.33 24.00 12.40
C LEU A 135 4.43 24.15 13.93
N ASN A 136 4.28 23.03 14.62
CA ASN A 136 4.38 22.92 16.07
C ASN A 136 5.83 22.69 16.49
N ILE A 137 6.25 23.37 17.56
CA ILE A 137 7.55 23.21 18.22
C ILE A 137 7.30 22.85 19.69
N GLU A 138 7.93 21.77 20.15
CA GLU A 138 7.60 21.14 21.42
C GLU A 138 8.86 20.88 22.28
N SER A 139 8.85 21.33 23.53
CA SER A 139 9.83 20.94 24.55
C SER A 139 9.19 19.97 25.54
N TYR A 140 9.59 18.70 25.46
CA TYR A 140 9.21 17.66 26.41
C TYR A 140 10.29 17.45 27.45
N THR A 141 9.95 17.68 28.73
CA THR A 141 10.82 17.29 29.84
C THR A 141 10.06 16.46 30.88
N TYR A 142 10.64 15.34 31.31
CA TYR A 142 10.00 14.41 32.26
C TYR A 142 9.93 14.93 33.72
N SER A 143 10.46 16.14 33.99
CA SER A 143 10.58 16.69 35.35
C SER A 143 10.34 18.19 35.49
N ASN A 144 10.25 18.93 34.37
CA ASN A 144 10.11 20.39 34.39
C ASN A 144 8.86 20.79 33.59
N PHE A 145 8.63 22.10 33.50
CA PHE A 145 7.72 22.71 32.54
C PHE A 145 7.95 22.16 31.13
N SER A 146 6.87 21.86 30.40
CA SER A 146 6.90 21.45 28.99
C SER A 146 6.03 22.41 28.21
N TRP A 147 6.44 22.78 26.99
CA TRP A 147 5.81 23.87 26.24
C TRP A 147 5.59 23.57 24.78
N TRP A 148 4.60 24.27 24.22
CA TRP A 148 4.16 24.18 22.84
C TRP A 148 4.00 25.58 22.26
N ALA A 149 4.70 25.83 21.15
CA ALA A 149 4.57 27.03 20.34
C ALA A 149 4.35 26.65 18.88
N TYR A 150 3.60 27.45 18.11
CA TYR A 150 3.34 27.15 16.71
C TYR A 150 3.23 28.39 15.82
N ILE A 151 3.37 28.16 14.51
CA ILE A 151 2.82 29.03 13.46
C ILE A 151 1.89 28.21 12.58
N SER A 152 0.92 28.84 11.91
CA SER A 152 -0.12 28.15 11.16
C SER A 152 -0.75 29.02 10.07
N GLY A 153 -1.50 28.43 9.13
CA GLY A 153 -2.26 29.21 8.17
C GLY A 153 -2.89 28.44 7.01
N TYR A 154 -3.08 29.17 5.90
CA TYR A 154 -3.78 28.73 4.69
C TYR A 154 -3.16 29.45 3.48
N ASN A 155 -2.33 28.77 2.67
CA ASN A 155 -1.45 29.33 1.61
C ASN A 155 -0.36 30.31 2.10
N ASP A 156 -0.63 31.08 3.15
CA ASP A 156 0.28 32.02 3.81
C ASP A 156 0.33 31.72 5.32
N VAL A 157 1.30 32.31 6.03
CA VAL A 157 1.42 32.27 7.51
C VAL A 157 0.46 33.28 8.13
N SER A 158 -0.18 32.93 9.25
CA SER A 158 -1.18 33.78 9.93
C SER A 158 -0.58 34.75 10.94
N GLN A 159 0.56 34.39 11.51
CA GLN A 159 1.24 35.12 12.58
C GLN A 159 2.00 36.35 12.04
N GLU A 160 2.16 37.37 12.88
CA GLU A 160 2.91 38.59 12.54
C GLU A 160 4.43 38.33 12.54
N THR A 161 5.20 39.34 12.11
CA THR A 161 6.65 39.20 11.88
C THR A 161 7.46 40.37 12.44
N VAL A 162 8.42 40.02 13.30
CA VAL A 162 9.44 40.92 13.84
C VAL A 162 10.75 40.81 13.04
N LEU A 163 11.63 41.80 13.18
CA LEU A 163 13.01 41.77 12.67
C LEU A 163 14.00 41.64 13.82
N ASP A 164 15.05 40.84 13.64
CA ASP A 164 16.19 40.82 14.56
C ASP A 164 17.18 41.98 14.33
N ASP A 165 18.19 42.09 15.22
CA ASP A 165 19.28 43.08 15.13
C ASP A 165 20.07 43.07 13.81
N SER A 166 19.96 41.99 13.05
CA SER A 166 20.62 41.74 11.78
C SER A 166 19.69 41.98 10.58
N GLY A 167 18.43 42.38 10.82
CA GLY A 167 17.42 42.69 9.82
C GLY A 167 16.77 41.47 9.16
N ILE A 168 16.83 40.31 9.82
CA ILE A 168 16.20 39.06 9.36
C ILE A 168 14.81 38.94 9.99
N SER A 169 13.84 38.49 9.20
CA SER A 169 12.46 38.29 9.64
C SER A 169 12.29 36.97 10.41
N TRP A 170 11.54 37.04 11.51
CA TRP A 170 11.07 35.91 12.30
C TRP A 170 9.55 36.01 12.48
N TYR A 171 8.86 34.89 12.60
CA TYR A 171 7.43 34.83 12.94
C TYR A 171 7.24 34.82 14.46
N GLU A 172 6.30 35.62 14.93
CA GLU A 172 5.83 35.67 16.31
C GLU A 172 4.95 34.45 16.60
N SER A 173 5.45 33.46 17.34
CA SER A 173 4.71 32.19 17.49
C SER A 173 3.60 32.26 18.55
N ASP A 174 2.45 31.68 18.21
CA ASP A 174 1.36 31.46 19.16
C ASP A 174 1.74 30.38 20.18
N SER A 175 1.17 30.45 21.39
CA SER A 175 1.45 29.50 22.48
C SER A 175 0.22 28.69 22.92
N HIS A 176 0.46 27.45 23.35
CA HIS A 176 -0.57 26.54 23.87
C HIS A 176 -0.12 25.81 25.16
N GLY A 177 -1.10 25.31 25.91
CA GLY A 177 -0.86 24.62 27.18
C GLY A 177 -0.32 25.55 28.27
N ASP A 178 0.65 25.07 29.05
CA ASP A 178 1.20 25.80 30.19
C ASP A 178 1.95 27.09 29.76
N MET A 179 2.42 27.16 28.52
CA MET A 179 3.08 28.35 27.95
C MET A 179 2.15 29.56 27.78
N GLN A 180 0.85 29.32 27.60
CA GLN A 180 -0.16 30.39 27.43
C GLN A 180 -0.32 31.28 28.67
N TRP A 181 0.24 30.90 29.81
CA TRP A 181 0.23 31.69 31.06
C TRP A 181 1.55 32.42 31.33
N GLU A 182 2.60 32.14 30.55
CA GLU A 182 3.95 32.71 30.67
C GLU A 182 4.32 33.63 29.49
N THR A 183 3.60 33.56 28.36
CA THR A 183 3.66 34.54 27.25
C THR A 183 2.63 35.66 27.42
N ASP A 184 3.07 36.91 27.23
CA ASP A 184 2.15 38.03 26.96
C ASP A 184 1.79 38.03 25.45
N SER A 185 0.63 38.56 25.07
CA SER A 185 0.28 38.73 23.64
C SER A 185 1.20 39.73 22.94
N ASP A 186 1.78 40.64 23.73
CA ASP A 186 2.58 41.76 23.25
C ASP A 186 4.10 41.45 23.29
N ASN A 187 4.50 40.23 23.70
CA ASN A 187 5.89 39.72 23.62
C ASN A 187 5.92 38.17 23.69
N PRO A 188 5.99 37.45 22.56
CA PRO A 188 6.10 35.99 22.54
C PRO A 188 7.51 35.52 22.94
N ASN A 189 7.58 34.55 23.85
CA ASN A 189 8.87 34.00 24.33
C ASN A 189 9.57 33.05 23.33
N VAL A 190 8.94 32.76 22.19
CA VAL A 190 9.46 31.90 21.12
C VAL A 190 9.18 32.55 19.77
N TYR A 191 10.19 32.57 18.91
CA TYR A 191 10.08 33.05 17.52
C TYR A 191 10.54 31.96 16.56
N ILE A 192 9.83 31.80 15.44
CA ILE A 192 10.06 30.72 14.48
C ILE A 192 10.46 31.31 13.13
N ARG A 193 11.50 30.77 12.48
CA ARG A 193 11.94 31.17 11.15
C ARG A 193 12.24 29.94 10.30
N ILE A 194 11.79 29.97 9.04
CA ILE A 194 12.02 28.90 8.07
C ILE A 194 13.04 29.38 7.05
N ASN A 195 13.99 28.51 6.68
CA ASN A 195 14.86 28.73 5.53
C ASN A 195 15.26 27.36 4.93
N GLU A 196 14.71 27.04 3.76
CA GLU A 196 14.80 25.71 3.15
C GLU A 196 14.29 24.63 4.15
N ASN A 197 14.88 23.43 4.12
CA ASN A 197 14.58 22.34 5.06
C ASN A 197 15.11 22.56 6.49
N ASN A 198 15.25 23.80 6.96
CA ASN A 198 15.66 24.11 8.33
C ASN A 198 14.67 25.05 9.02
N VAL A 199 14.20 24.62 10.19
CA VAL A 199 13.36 25.41 11.10
C VAL A 199 14.25 25.93 12.21
N PHE A 200 14.38 27.24 12.30
CA PHE A 200 15.09 27.97 13.34
C PHE A 200 14.07 28.40 14.39
N VAL A 201 14.39 28.19 15.66
CA VAL A 201 13.54 28.50 16.80
C VAL A 201 14.37 29.31 17.79
N ALA A 202 14.07 30.59 17.95
CA ALA A 202 14.63 31.42 19.00
C ALA A 202 13.78 31.24 20.27
N VAL A 203 14.42 30.95 21.41
CA VAL A 203 13.75 30.61 22.68
C VAL A 203 14.34 31.44 23.82
N GLY A 204 13.48 32.03 24.65
CA GLY A 204 13.90 32.88 25.77
C GLY A 204 14.42 32.08 26.97
N ASP A 205 15.42 32.64 27.69
CA ASP A 205 16.19 32.01 28.78
C ASP A 205 15.39 31.28 29.89
N ASN A 206 14.10 31.59 30.07
CA ASN A 206 13.24 30.96 31.07
C ASN A 206 12.71 29.57 30.64
N PHE A 207 12.83 29.22 29.35
CA PHE A 207 12.20 28.05 28.75
C PHE A 207 13.23 26.94 28.50
N PRO A 208 12.90 25.66 28.77
CA PRO A 208 13.78 24.54 28.42
C PRO A 208 13.95 24.42 26.89
N PRO A 209 15.09 23.90 26.39
CA PRO A 209 15.33 23.74 24.95
C PRO A 209 14.23 22.97 24.22
N PRO A 210 13.89 23.33 22.97
CA PRO A 210 12.93 22.58 22.16
C PRO A 210 13.51 21.21 21.80
N THR A 211 12.64 20.21 21.74
CA THR A 211 13.01 18.79 21.58
C THR A 211 12.47 18.16 20.30
N PHE A 212 11.44 18.76 19.71
CA PHE A 212 10.70 18.23 18.58
C PHE A 212 10.11 19.38 17.75
N ALA A 213 10.05 19.19 16.44
CA ALA A 213 9.35 20.04 15.49
C ALA A 213 8.46 19.16 14.60
N MET A 214 7.21 19.56 14.39
CA MET A 214 6.22 18.83 13.59
C MET A 214 5.47 19.80 12.69
N TYR A 215 5.60 19.61 11.37
CA TYR A 215 4.79 20.25 10.37
C TYR A 215 3.62 19.34 9.98
N TYR A 216 2.40 19.82 10.18
CA TYR A 216 1.18 19.14 9.72
C TYR A 216 0.45 19.99 8.68
N TRP A 217 -0.18 19.34 7.70
CA TRP A 217 -1.09 20.00 6.78
C TRP A 217 -2.29 19.12 6.48
N GLU A 218 -3.48 19.71 6.44
CA GLU A 218 -4.69 19.05 5.94
C GLU A 218 -4.43 18.55 4.51
N GLY A 219 -4.34 17.23 4.35
CA GLY A 219 -4.06 16.59 3.07
C GLY A 219 -5.08 17.00 2.02
N ALA A 220 -4.58 17.42 0.85
CA ALA A 220 -5.43 17.88 -0.25
C ALA A 220 -6.58 16.90 -0.52
N SER A 221 -7.79 17.45 -0.70
CA SER A 221 -9.07 16.72 -0.71
C SER A 221 -9.27 15.73 -1.89
N ASN A 222 -8.20 15.47 -2.64
CA ASN A 222 -8.09 14.55 -3.76
C ASN A 222 -7.30 13.27 -3.42
N ASN A 223 -7.17 12.89 -2.14
CA ASN A 223 -6.58 11.61 -1.75
C ASN A 223 -7.31 10.43 -2.43
N THR A 224 -6.62 9.75 -3.34
CA THR A 224 -7.18 8.66 -4.15
C THR A 224 -7.12 7.29 -3.47
N LEU A 225 -6.45 7.14 -2.32
CA LEU A 225 -6.27 5.85 -1.65
C LEU A 225 -7.59 5.18 -1.23
N PRO A 226 -8.60 5.89 -0.67
CA PRO A 226 -9.94 5.32 -0.43
C PRO A 226 -10.63 4.82 -1.72
N PHE A 227 -10.47 5.56 -2.81
CA PHE A 227 -11.05 5.19 -4.11
C PHE A 227 -10.34 3.97 -4.72
N LEU A 228 -9.02 3.86 -4.58
CA LEU A 228 -8.23 2.69 -4.96
C LEU A 228 -8.57 1.46 -4.10
N ALA A 229 -8.74 1.65 -2.79
CA ALA A 229 -9.19 0.63 -1.86
C ALA A 229 -10.58 0.08 -2.21
N CYS A 230 -11.47 0.89 -2.80
CA CYS A 230 -12.74 0.44 -3.38
C CYS A 230 -12.58 -0.18 -4.77
N LEU A 231 -11.72 0.35 -5.65
CA LEU A 231 -11.56 -0.13 -7.03
C LEU A 231 -10.91 -1.51 -7.15
N ILE A 232 -10.06 -1.92 -6.20
CA ILE A 232 -9.42 -3.25 -6.24
C ILE A 232 -10.46 -4.40 -6.27
N TRP A 233 -11.66 -4.17 -5.74
CA TRP A 233 -12.76 -5.15 -5.66
C TRP A 233 -13.33 -5.50 -7.05
N PRO A 234 -13.95 -4.57 -7.81
CA PRO A 234 -14.46 -4.87 -9.15
C PRO A 234 -13.35 -5.29 -10.13
N ILE A 235 -12.15 -4.71 -10.03
CA ILE A 235 -11.00 -5.10 -10.86
C ILE A 235 -10.64 -6.58 -10.62
N THR A 236 -10.56 -7.02 -9.36
CA THR A 236 -10.24 -8.41 -9.02
C THR A 236 -11.37 -9.38 -9.37
N ILE A 237 -12.64 -8.97 -9.21
CA ILE A 237 -13.80 -9.79 -9.60
C ILE A 237 -13.79 -10.03 -11.12
N ILE A 238 -13.66 -8.97 -11.92
CA ILE A 238 -13.67 -9.06 -13.39
C ILE A 238 -12.43 -9.78 -13.91
N GLY A 239 -11.24 -9.34 -13.51
CA GLY A 239 -9.97 -9.92 -13.95
C GLY A 239 -9.81 -11.39 -13.52
N GLY A 240 -10.13 -11.69 -12.27
CA GLY A 240 -10.06 -13.04 -11.71
C GLY A 240 -11.07 -14.01 -12.32
N ALA A 241 -12.29 -13.57 -12.60
CA ALA A 241 -13.28 -14.40 -13.30
C ALA A 241 -12.86 -14.69 -14.76
N ILE A 242 -12.41 -13.67 -15.50
CA ILE A 242 -11.92 -13.84 -16.88
C ILE A 242 -10.70 -14.76 -16.91
N TRP A 243 -9.73 -14.55 -16.01
CA TRP A 243 -8.53 -15.39 -15.91
C TRP A 243 -8.85 -16.83 -15.53
N GLY A 244 -9.73 -17.05 -14.54
CA GLY A 244 -10.17 -18.38 -14.13
C GLY A 244 -10.88 -19.14 -15.26
N ILE A 245 -11.72 -18.46 -16.05
CA ILE A 245 -12.36 -19.07 -17.23
C ILE A 245 -11.33 -19.37 -18.33
N ARG A 246 -10.39 -18.45 -18.60
CA ARG A 246 -9.36 -18.59 -19.65
C ARG A 246 -8.30 -19.65 -19.34
N THR A 247 -8.06 -19.96 -18.07
CA THR A 247 -7.08 -20.98 -17.60
C THR A 247 -7.73 -22.32 -17.24
N ASP A 248 -8.99 -22.53 -17.65
CA ASP A 248 -9.87 -23.66 -17.29
C ASP A 248 -10.11 -23.89 -15.78
N ARG A 249 -9.68 -22.95 -14.93
CA ARG A 249 -10.00 -22.89 -13.50
C ARG A 249 -11.40 -22.33 -13.27
N LYS A 250 -12.40 -22.87 -13.97
CA LYS A 250 -13.83 -22.51 -13.85
C LYS A 250 -14.33 -22.50 -12.39
N PRO A 251 -13.95 -23.44 -11.49
CA PRO A 251 -14.35 -23.38 -10.09
C PRO A 251 -13.84 -22.12 -9.36
N LEU A 252 -12.62 -21.67 -9.66
CA LEU A 252 -12.08 -20.42 -9.11
C LEU A 252 -12.90 -19.22 -9.58
N ALA A 253 -13.20 -19.14 -10.88
CA ALA A 253 -14.03 -18.06 -11.42
C ALA A 253 -15.44 -18.05 -10.80
N TYR A 254 -16.07 -19.21 -10.59
CA TYR A 254 -17.36 -19.28 -9.90
C TYR A 254 -17.27 -18.86 -8.44
N GLY A 255 -16.23 -19.27 -7.70
CA GLY A 255 -16.00 -18.78 -6.33
C GLY A 255 -15.88 -17.25 -6.28
N ILE A 256 -15.10 -16.68 -7.21
CA ILE A 256 -14.92 -15.22 -7.36
C ILE A 256 -16.26 -14.50 -7.66
N LEU A 257 -17.08 -15.05 -8.56
CA LEU A 257 -18.38 -14.48 -8.89
C LEU A 257 -19.41 -14.63 -7.76
N THR A 258 -19.39 -15.74 -7.01
CA THR A 258 -20.30 -15.96 -5.87
C THR A 258 -20.10 -14.91 -4.77
N TRP A 259 -18.86 -14.65 -4.36
CA TRP A 259 -18.62 -13.58 -3.37
C TRP A 259 -18.78 -12.19 -3.98
N GLY A 260 -18.46 -12.00 -5.27
CA GLY A 260 -18.58 -10.71 -5.95
C GLY A 260 -19.99 -10.14 -5.97
N ILE A 261 -21.03 -10.99 -5.94
CA ILE A 261 -22.43 -10.58 -5.74
C ILE A 261 -22.62 -9.98 -4.33
N VAL A 262 -22.08 -10.64 -3.30
CA VAL A 262 -22.11 -10.15 -1.91
C VAL A 262 -21.35 -8.83 -1.78
N ALA A 263 -20.23 -8.69 -2.50
CA ALA A 263 -19.44 -7.47 -2.56
C ALA A 263 -20.23 -6.28 -3.11
N MET A 264 -20.90 -6.46 -4.27
CA MET A 264 -21.72 -5.40 -4.86
C MET A 264 -22.90 -5.02 -3.96
N LEU A 265 -23.51 -5.99 -3.27
CA LEU A 265 -24.55 -5.71 -2.28
C LEU A 265 -24.00 -4.92 -1.08
N ALA A 266 -22.82 -5.27 -0.55
CA ALA A 266 -22.19 -4.54 0.54
C ALA A 266 -21.78 -3.11 0.15
N VAL A 267 -21.18 -2.92 -1.03
CA VAL A 267 -20.81 -1.60 -1.55
C VAL A 267 -22.06 -0.74 -1.81
N PHE A 268 -23.11 -1.31 -2.41
CA PHE A 268 -24.38 -0.60 -2.62
C PHE A 268 -25.06 -0.19 -1.30
N LEU A 269 -25.03 -1.07 -0.29
CA LEU A 269 -25.61 -0.77 1.02
C LEU A 269 -24.79 0.28 1.78
N PHE A 270 -23.46 0.25 1.67
CA PHE A 270 -22.58 1.29 2.21
C PHE A 270 -22.82 2.65 1.56
N THR A 271 -22.84 2.73 0.22
CA THR A 271 -23.09 4.01 -0.47
C THR A 271 -24.52 4.52 -0.25
N PHE A 272 -25.52 3.64 -0.19
CA PHE A 272 -26.88 4.03 0.16
C PHE A 272 -26.95 4.65 1.57
N LEU A 273 -26.32 4.02 2.57
CA LEU A 273 -26.28 4.58 3.93
C LEU A 273 -25.50 5.90 3.99
N TRP A 274 -24.38 6.01 3.26
CA TRP A 274 -23.56 7.23 3.20
C TRP A 274 -24.27 8.45 2.60
N PHE A 275 -25.22 8.25 1.68
CA PHE A 275 -25.99 9.33 1.04
C PHE A 275 -27.38 9.55 1.66
N VAL A 276 -27.75 8.84 2.72
CA VAL A 276 -29.07 8.90 3.38
C VAL A 276 -28.98 9.14 4.90
N GLY A 277 -27.79 8.97 5.50
CA GLY A 277 -27.49 9.34 6.89
C GLY A 277 -27.15 10.82 7.07
#